data_AF-A0A9D5I159-F1
#
_entry.id   AF-A0A9D5I159-F1
#
_cell.length_a   1.000
_cell.length_b   1.000
_cell.length_c   1.000
_cell.angle_alpha   90.00
_cell.angle_beta   90.00
_cell.angle_gamma   90.00
#
_symmetry.space_group_name_H-M   'P 1'
#
loop_
_entity.id
_entity.type
_entity.pdbx_description
1 polymer ?
#
loop_
_entity_poly.entity_id
_entity_poly.type
_entity_poly.pdbx_seq_one_letter_code
_entity_poly.pdbx_strand_id
1 'polypeptide(L)'
;MCCVGDTVTSQCEDNIDVQCVDVRDYHLAYKDDLVNTINIPLPYLKRYYKEINRKTVHLIGRDEQEISRSAHFLKRKGYRISGSTIQ
;
A
#
# COMPACT_ATOMS: atom_id res chain seq x y z
N MET A 1 17.54 28.13 -15.23
CA MET A 1 16.40 28.00 -16.17
C MET A 1 15.90 26.57 -16.05
N CYS A 2 14.61 26.42 -15.70
CA CYS A 2 13.83 25.20 -15.49
C CYS A 2 14.16 24.31 -14.26
N CYS A 3 13.47 24.64 -13.17
CA CYS A 3 13.05 23.81 -12.04
C CYS A 3 12.31 22.55 -12.53
N VAL A 4 12.26 21.38 -11.86
CA VAL A 4 11.48 20.94 -10.66
C VAL A 4 11.76 19.42 -10.61
N GLY A 5 11.93 18.70 -9.51
CA GLY A 5 11.79 18.97 -8.08
C GLY A 5 12.04 17.64 -7.35
N ASP A 6 12.40 17.77 -6.08
CA ASP A 6 12.72 16.72 -5.13
C ASP A 6 11.57 15.73 -4.85
N THR A 7 11.92 14.63 -4.17
CA THR A 7 11.08 13.79 -3.27
C THR A 7 10.09 12.83 -3.97
N VAL A 8 9.98 11.52 -3.70
CA VAL A 8 10.04 10.76 -2.44
C VAL A 8 10.39 9.29 -2.75
N THR A 9 11.64 8.86 -2.57
CA THR A 9 12.01 7.43 -2.57
C THR A 9 12.28 7.00 -1.14
N SER A 10 11.25 6.73 -0.33
CA SER A 10 11.52 6.36 1.08
C SER A 10 10.30 5.92 1.90
N GLN A 11 9.51 4.90 1.51
CA GLN A 11 8.50 4.38 2.45
C GLN A 11 8.34 2.85 2.48
N CYS A 12 9.44 2.09 2.43
CA CYS A 12 9.47 0.70 2.92
C CYS A 12 10.91 0.30 3.34
N GLU A 13 11.65 1.14 4.08
CA GLU A 13 13.00 0.75 4.55
C GLU A 13 12.90 -0.41 5.56
N ASP A 14 13.47 -1.55 5.15
CA ASP A 14 14.07 -2.68 5.90
C ASP A 14 13.58 -3.02 7.32
N ASN A 15 12.31 -2.75 7.63
CA ASN A 15 11.63 -3.47 8.70
C ASN A 15 11.24 -4.85 8.15
N ILE A 16 12.05 -5.85 8.48
CA ILE A 16 11.99 -7.24 7.99
C ILE A 16 10.57 -7.86 8.07
N ASP A 17 9.66 -7.29 8.87
CA ASP A 17 8.31 -7.80 9.14
C ASP A 17 7.13 -6.96 8.59
N VAL A 18 7.34 -5.89 7.81
CA VAL A 18 6.24 -5.08 7.24
C VAL A 18 6.11 -5.27 5.72
N GLN A 19 4.92 -5.63 5.22
CA GLN A 19 4.64 -5.70 3.78
C GLN A 19 3.93 -4.42 3.32
N CYS A 20 4.44 -3.76 2.29
CA CYS A 20 3.75 -2.67 1.63
C CYS A 20 2.66 -3.24 0.69
N VAL A 21 1.43 -2.73 0.81
CA VAL A 21 0.28 -3.15 -0.02
C VAL A 21 -0.32 -1.90 -0.66
N ASP A 22 -0.20 -1.81 -1.98
CA ASP A 22 -0.84 -0.77 -2.77
C ASP A 22 -2.27 -1.18 -3.09
N VAL A 23 -3.24 -0.37 -2.67
CA VAL A 23 -4.67 -0.61 -2.86
C VAL A 23 -5.30 0.32 -3.89
N ARG A 24 -4.49 1.12 -4.59
CA ARG A 24 -4.92 2.01 -5.67
C ARG A 24 -5.37 1.20 -6.89
N ASP A 25 -6.20 1.80 -7.73
CA ASP A 25 -6.54 1.23 -9.04
C ASP A 25 -5.28 1.03 -9.91
N TYR A 26 -5.26 -0.04 -10.72
CA TYR A 26 -4.12 -0.37 -11.59
C TYR A 26 -3.66 0.78 -12.50
N HIS A 27 -4.58 1.64 -12.94
CA HIS A 27 -4.25 2.82 -13.76
C HIS A 27 -3.34 3.84 -13.04
N LEU A 28 -3.32 3.83 -11.71
CA LEU A 28 -2.49 4.70 -10.87
C LEU A 28 -1.20 4.01 -10.42
N ALA A 29 -1.24 2.70 -10.15
CA ALA A 29 -0.11 1.94 -9.63
C ALA A 29 1.02 1.69 -10.63
N TYR A 30 0.78 1.81 -11.94
CA TYR A 30 1.80 1.57 -12.98
C TYR A 30 2.99 2.55 -12.95
N LYS A 31 2.89 3.64 -12.18
CA LYS A 31 3.89 4.72 -12.20
C LYS A 31 4.98 4.60 -11.12
N ASP A 32 4.75 3.78 -10.09
CA ASP A 32 5.63 3.70 -8.93
C ASP A 32 6.04 2.24 -8.68
N ASP A 33 7.20 1.83 -9.20
CA ASP A 33 7.83 0.55 -8.83
C ASP A 33 8.38 0.66 -7.40
N LEU A 34 7.49 0.56 -6.41
CA LEU A 34 7.86 0.51 -5.00
C LEU A 34 8.41 -0.88 -4.66
N VAL A 35 9.69 -0.93 -4.31
CA VAL A 35 10.37 -2.15 -3.84
C VAL A 35 9.56 -2.79 -2.69
N ASN A 36 9.36 -4.11 -2.75
CA ASN A 36 8.61 -4.91 -1.77
C ASN A 36 7.11 -4.58 -1.61
N THR A 37 6.50 -3.92 -2.62
CA THR A 37 5.06 -3.63 -2.62
C THR A 37 4.29 -4.64 -3.46
N ILE A 38 3.16 -5.12 -2.94
CA ILE A 38 2.18 -5.89 -3.70
C ILE A 38 1.00 -5.00 -4.06
N ASN A 39 0.65 -4.93 -5.33
CA ASN A 39 -0.51 -4.19 -5.79
C ASN A 39 -1.76 -5.08 -5.75
N ILE A 40 -2.68 -4.75 -4.84
CA ILE A 40 -3.98 -5.39 -4.69
C ILE A 40 -5.03 -4.28 -4.57
N PRO A 41 -5.58 -3.78 -5.69
CA PRO A 41 -6.54 -2.68 -5.63
C PRO A 41 -7.73 -3.03 -4.71
N LEU A 42 -8.31 -2.05 -4.02
CA LEU A 42 -9.44 -2.24 -3.12
C LEU A 42 -10.54 -3.20 -3.64
N PRO A 43 -11.00 -3.14 -4.91
CA PRO A 43 -12.00 -4.09 -5.43
C PRO A 43 -11.51 -5.56 -5.47
N TYR A 44 -10.20 -5.76 -5.59
CA TYR A 44 -9.53 -7.06 -5.65
C TYR A 44 -9.04 -7.55 -4.28
N LEU A 45 -8.94 -6.65 -3.29
CA LEU A 45 -8.46 -6.95 -1.93
C LEU A 45 -9.19 -8.14 -1.29
N LYS A 46 -10.51 -8.23 -1.48
CA LYS A 46 -11.30 -9.35 -0.92
C LYS A 46 -10.90 -10.72 -1.47
N ARG A 47 -10.40 -10.78 -2.71
CA ARG A 47 -10.03 -12.02 -3.39
C ARG A 47 -8.58 -12.41 -3.11
N TYR A 48 -7.69 -11.43 -3.08
CA TYR A 48 -6.24 -11.66 -3.08
C TYR A 48 -5.52 -11.28 -1.79
N TYR A 49 -6.20 -10.85 -0.72
CA TYR A 49 -5.54 -10.56 0.57
C TYR A 49 -4.68 -11.70 1.12
N LYS A 50 -4.95 -12.95 0.72
CA LYS A 50 -4.17 -14.12 1.13
C LYS A 50 -2.75 -14.15 0.53
N GLU A 51 -2.50 -13.37 -0.52
CA GLU A 51 -1.17 -13.21 -1.13
C GLU A 51 -0.26 -12.31 -0.28
N ILE A 52 -0.82 -11.59 0.70
CA ILE A 52 -0.05 -10.79 1.65
C ILE A 52 0.65 -11.75 2.62
N ASN A 53 1.95 -11.95 2.40
CA ASN A 53 2.77 -12.91 3.14
C ASN A 53 3.06 -12.49 4.59
N ARG A 54 3.09 -11.18 4.88
CA ARG A 54 3.36 -10.66 6.23
C ARG A 54 2.08 -10.29 6.95
N LYS A 55 2.09 -10.42 8.28
CA LYS A 55 0.95 -10.05 9.14
C LYS A 55 0.88 -8.54 9.39
N THR A 56 1.99 -7.84 9.32
CA THR A 56 2.03 -6.38 9.44
C THR A 56 2.06 -5.75 8.05
N VAL A 57 1.14 -4.82 7.81
CA VAL A 57 0.90 -4.22 6.50
C VAL A 57 0.95 -2.69 6.59
N HIS A 58 1.64 -2.09 5.64
CA HIS A 58 1.61 -0.67 5.35
C HIS A 58 0.77 -0.42 4.10
N LEU A 59 -0.24 0.44 4.17
CA LEU A 59 -1.20 0.66 3.08
C LEU A 59 -0.83 1.87 2.24
N ILE A 60 -0.85 1.73 0.92
CA ILE A 60 -0.67 2.83 -0.02
C ILE A 60 -1.98 2.98 -0.80
N GLY A 61 -2.58 4.17 -0.76
CA GLY A 61 -3.89 4.42 -1.36
C GLY A 61 -4.00 5.83 -1.93
N ARG A 62 -5.06 6.09 -2.68
CA ARG A 62 -5.34 7.39 -3.31
C ARG A 62 -5.94 8.40 -2.34
N ASP A 63 -6.73 7.93 -1.38
CA ASP A 63 -7.43 8.77 -0.42
C ASP A 63 -7.68 8.04 0.91
N GLU A 64 -8.11 8.79 1.91
CA GLU A 64 -8.42 8.26 3.24
C GLU A 64 -9.55 7.23 3.24
N GLN A 65 -10.52 7.32 2.30
CA GLN A 65 -11.62 6.38 2.24
C GLN A 65 -11.15 5.01 1.76
N GLU A 66 -10.29 4.98 0.75
CA GLU A 66 -9.68 3.77 0.22
C GLU A 66 -8.81 3.09 1.26
N ILE A 67 -7.95 3.86 1.96
CA ILE A 67 -7.13 3.37 3.08
C ILE A 67 -8.02 2.84 4.19
N SER A 68 -9.04 3.58 4.61
CA SER A 68 -9.91 3.19 5.73
C SER A 68 -10.66 1.90 5.45
N ARG A 69 -11.21 1.74 4.23
CA ARG A 69 -11.90 0.52 3.81
C ARG A 69 -10.95 -0.67 3.77
N SER A 70 -9.76 -0.48 3.22
CA SER A 70 -8.72 -1.52 3.13
C SER A 70 -8.23 -1.94 4.52
N ALA A 71 -7.90 -0.96 5.38
CA ALA A 71 -7.47 -1.17 6.75
C ALA A 71 -8.53 -1.91 7.57
N HIS A 72 -9.79 -1.49 7.48
CA HIS A 72 -10.89 -2.16 8.18
C HIS A 72 -11.05 -3.61 7.71
N PHE A 73 -10.99 -3.86 6.40
CA PHE A 73 -11.08 -5.21 5.86
C PHE A 73 -9.93 -6.10 6.35
N LEU A 74 -8.68 -5.63 6.25
CA LEU A 74 -7.50 -6.39 6.65
C LEU A 74 -7.42 -6.63 8.16
N LYS A 75 -7.78 -5.64 8.99
CA LYS A 75 -7.89 -5.82 10.45
C LYS A 75 -8.86 -6.95 10.80
N ARG A 76 -10.03 -7.01 10.15
CA ARG A 76 -11.01 -8.10 10.32
C ARG A 76 -10.50 -9.48 9.86
N LYS A 77 -9.44 -9.52 9.06
CA LYS A 77 -8.76 -10.76 8.63
C LYS A 77 -7.54 -11.10 9.48
N GLY A 78 -7.27 -10.32 10.54
CA GLY A 78 -6.17 -10.58 11.48
C GLY A 78 -4.82 -10.01 11.03
N TYR A 79 -4.81 -9.02 10.14
CA TYR A 79 -3.61 -8.26 9.80
C TYR A 79 -3.48 -7.05 10.73
N ARG A 80 -2.23 -6.66 11.02
CA ARG A 80 -1.87 -5.46 11.75
C ARG A 80 -1.54 -4.36 10.75
N ILE A 81 -2.11 -3.16 10.92
CA ILE A 81 -1.80 -2.01 10.07
C ILE A 81 -0.73 -1.18 10.77
N SER A 82 0.45 -1.05 10.17
CA SER A 82 1.57 -0.26 10.71
C SER A 82 1.42 1.24 10.42
N GLY A 83 0.83 1.56 9.27
CA GLY A 83 0.69 2.93 8.80
C GLY A 83 0.03 2.97 7.42
N SER A 84 -0.06 4.18 6.87
CA SER A 84 -0.57 4.39 5.52
C SER A 84 0.04 5.60 4.85
N THR A 85 0.11 5.57 3.52
CA THR A 85 0.57 6.65 2.65
C THR A 85 -0.50 6.98 1.63
N ILE A 86 -0.77 8.26 1.43
CA ILE A 86 -1.66 8.76 0.39
C ILE A 86 -0.82 9.28 -0.79
N GLN A 87 -1.09 8.77 -1.99
CA GLN A 87 -0.39 9.14 -3.24
C GLN A 87 -1.35 9.29 -4.43
#